data_AF-A0A2A5LFN6-F1
#
_entry.id   AF-A0A2A5LFN6-F1
#
_cell.length_a   1.000
_cell.length_b   1.000
_cell.length_c   1.000
_cell.angle_alpha   90.00
_cell.angle_beta   90.00
_cell.angle_gamma   90.00
#
_symmetry.space_group_name_H-M   'P 1'
#
loop_
_entity.id
_entity.type
_entity.pdbx_description
1 polymer ?
#
loop_
_entity_poly.entity_id
_entity_poly.type
_entity_poly.pdbx_seq_one_letter_code
_entity_poly.pdbx_strand_id
1 'polypeptide(L)' 'MVQSERPLMTLEETAEFLNLTEYQVKNMISSENALREQYGSGGGTLFPYIVVQNEIYISRMGLMSWLEEATRERREY' A
#
# COMPACT_ATOMS: atom_id res chain seq x y z
N MET A 1 -27.49 5.90 0.79
CA MET A 1 -26.56 6.37 -0.25
C MET A 1 -25.55 5.25 -0.43
N VAL A 2 -25.47 4.64 -1.62
CA VAL A 2 -24.39 3.68 -1.90
C VAL A 2 -23.15 4.54 -2.11
N GLN A 3 -22.30 4.68 -1.08
CA GLN A 3 -20.95 5.16 -1.30
C GLN A 3 -20.35 4.20 -2.32
N SER A 4 -20.16 4.67 -3.55
CA SER A 4 -19.40 3.94 -4.55
C SER A 4 -17.97 3.96 -4.04
N GLU A 5 -17.60 2.99 -3.22
CA GLU A 5 -16.25 2.88 -2.69
C GLU A 5 -15.29 2.84 -3.86
N ARG A 6 -14.53 3.92 -4.04
CA ARG A 6 -13.58 4.02 -5.13
C ARG A 6 -12.55 2.89 -4.96
N PRO A 7 -12.39 2.02 -5.97
CA PRO A 7 -11.53 0.83 -5.84
C PRO A 7 -10.05 1.20 -5.73
N LEU A 8 -9.70 2.39 -6.25
CA LEU A 8 -8.38 2.99 -6.15
C LEU A 8 -8.45 4.24 -5.27
N MET A 9 -7.41 4.42 -4.48
CA MET A 9 -7.15 5.60 -3.66
C MET A 9 -5.90 6.29 -4.16
N THR A 10 -5.88 7.61 -4.12
CA THR A 10 -4.64 8.37 -4.24
C THR A 10 -3.74 8.13 -3.03
N LEU A 11 -2.51 8.63 -3.08
CA LEU A 11 -1.61 8.58 -1.95
C LEU A 11 -2.17 9.35 -0.73
N GLU A 12 -2.74 10.54 -0.95
CA GLU A 12 -3.37 11.36 0.09
C GLU A 12 -4.53 10.60 0.76
N GLU A 13 -5.46 10.07 -0.04
CA GLU A 13 -6.59 9.28 0.47
C GLU A 13 -6.13 8.02 1.23
N THR A 14 -5.02 7.42 0.81
CA THR A 14 -4.44 6.25 1.50
C THR A 14 -3.82 6.65 2.84
N ALA A 15 -3.13 7.79 2.89
CA ALA A 15 -2.54 8.33 4.11
C ALA A 15 -3.64 8.66 5.13
N GLU A 16 -4.71 9.32 4.70
CA GLU A 16 -5.90 9.55 5.52
C GLU A 16 -6.53 8.24 6.00
N PHE A 17 -6.71 7.27 5.10
CA PHE A 17 -7.33 5.99 5.41
C PHE A 17 -6.55 5.19 6.47
N LEU A 18 -5.22 5.20 6.39
CA LEU A 18 -4.35 4.51 7.34
C LEU A 18 -4.06 5.34 8.60
N ASN A 19 -4.52 6.59 8.66
CA ASN A 19 -4.16 7.57 9.68
C ASN A 19 -2.62 7.75 9.79
N LEU A 20 -1.97 7.88 8.64
CA LEU A 20 -0.54 8.10 8.46
C LEU A 20 -0.29 9.39 7.65
N THR A 21 0.95 9.83 7.61
CA THR A 21 1.37 10.88 6.66
C THR A 21 1.67 10.27 5.29
N GLU A 22 1.50 11.05 4.22
CA GLU A 22 1.91 10.63 2.87
C GLU A 22 3.38 10.20 2.80
N TYR A 23 4.24 10.85 3.59
CA TYR A 23 5.66 10.48 3.70
C TYR A 23 5.84 9.07 4.26
N GLN A 24 5.11 8.70 5.32
CA GLN A 24 5.15 7.34 5.86
C GLN A 24 4.64 6.32 4.84
N VAL A 25 3.55 6.61 4.12
CA VAL A 25 3.04 5.71 3.07
C VAL A 25 4.07 5.54 1.94
N LYS A 26 4.72 6.62 1.50
CA LYS A 26 5.81 6.56 0.51
C LYS A 26 6.99 5.72 1.01
N ASN A 27 7.36 5.85 2.28
CA ASN A 27 8.43 5.05 2.87
C ASN A 27 8.08 3.56 2.87
N MET A 28 6.85 3.19 3.24
CA MET A 28 6.37 1.80 3.19
C MET A 28 6.48 1.22 1.77
N ILE A 29 6.01 1.97 0.76
CA ILE A 29 6.12 1.58 -0.66
C ILE A 29 7.59 1.40 -1.08
N SER A 30 8.46 2.32 -0.65
CA SER A 30 9.88 2.32 -1.02
C SER A 30 10.63 1.14 -0.39
N SER A 31 10.38 0.86 0.89
CA SER A 31 10.95 -0.28 1.62
C SER A 31 10.49 -1.61 1.02
N GLU A 32 9.22 -1.75 0.67
CA GLU A 32 8.68 -2.95 -0.01
C GLU A 32 9.33 -3.18 -1.39
N ASN A 33 9.54 -2.12 -2.16
CA ASN A 33 10.23 -2.23 -3.45
C ASN A 33 11.70 -2.64 -3.27
N ALA A 34 12.41 -2.09 -2.29
CA ALA A 34 13.79 -2.45 -2.00
C ALA A 34 13.92 -3.93 -1.56
N LEU A 35 13.00 -4.40 -0.71
CA LEU A 35 12.94 -5.81 -0.31
C LEU A 35 12.71 -6.73 -1.51
N ARG A 36 11.82 -6.35 -2.43
CA ARG A 36 11.57 -7.12 -3.66
C ARG A 36 12.79 -7.21 -4.57
N GLU A 37 13.54 -6.11 -4.71
CA GLU A 37 14.78 -6.10 -5.50
C GLU A 37 15.86 -6.99 -4.88
N GLN A 38 15.93 -7.03 -3.55
CA GLN A 38 16.95 -7.79 -2.82
C GLN A 38 16.65 -9.29 -2.74
N TYR A 39 15.40 -9.68 -2.51
CA TYR A 39 15.02 -11.07 -2.20
C TYR A 39 14.10 -11.72 -3.25
N GLY A 40 13.76 -10.99 -4.32
CA GLY A 40 12.72 -11.38 -5.27
C GLY A 40 11.32 -11.24 -4.69
N SER A 41 10.31 -11.80 -5.36
CA SER A 41 8.95 -11.90 -4.81
C SER A 41 8.90 -12.98 -3.72
N GLY A 42 9.53 -12.71 -2.58
CA GLY A 42 9.33 -13.49 -1.37
C GLY A 42 7.84 -13.54 -1.03
N GLY A 43 7.34 -14.70 -0.62
CA GLY A 43 5.94 -15.14 -0.77
C GLY A 43 4.84 -14.40 0.02
N GLY A 44 5.04 -13.15 0.41
CA GLY A 44 4.03 -12.31 1.05
C GLY A 44 3.29 -11.38 0.07
N THR A 45 2.14 -10.86 0.50
CA THR A 45 1.39 -9.82 -0.19
C THR A 45 2.21 -8.53 -0.20
N LEU A 46 2.45 -7.99 -1.40
CA LEU A 46 3.14 -6.72 -1.63
C LEU A 46 2.21 -5.53 -1.37
N PHE A 47 2.80 -4.36 -1.09
CA PHE A 47 2.03 -3.13 -1.00
C PHE A 47 1.26 -2.89 -2.31
N PRO A 48 -0.07 -2.75 -2.28
CA PRO A 48 -0.93 -2.95 -3.45
C PRO A 48 -1.14 -1.66 -4.25
N TYR A 49 -0.05 -1.13 -4.81
CA TYR A 49 -0.07 0.08 -5.63
C TYR A 49 0.10 -0.22 -7.13
N ILE A 50 -0.41 0.70 -7.95
CA ILE A 50 -0.16 0.79 -9.40
C ILE A 50 0.29 2.22 -9.73
N VAL A 51 0.92 2.38 -10.89
CA VAL A 51 1.31 3.70 -11.41
C VAL A 51 0.57 3.96 -12.72
N VAL A 52 -0.15 5.07 -12.79
CA VAL A 52 -0.87 5.52 -13.99
C VAL A 52 -0.41 6.95 -14.28
N GLN A 53 0.19 7.18 -15.46
CA GLN A 53 0.68 8.51 -15.86
C GLN A 53 1.56 9.19 -14.78
N ASN A 54 2.52 8.45 -14.22
CA ASN A 54 3.41 8.91 -13.12
C ASN A 54 2.73 9.18 -11.77
N GLU A 55 1.43 8.90 -11.63
CA GLU A 55 0.72 9.01 -10.35
C GLU A 55 0.53 7.64 -9.70
N ILE A 56 0.66 7.60 -8.37
CA ILE A 56 0.51 6.38 -7.58
C ILE A 56 -0.95 6.24 -7.15
N TYR A 57 -1.51 5.07 -7.42
CA TYR A 57 -2.84 4.68 -6.98
C TYR A 57 -2.77 3.38 -6.19
N ILE A 58 -3.51 3.29 -5.10
CA ILE A 58 -3.49 2.17 -4.16
C ILE A 58 -4.85 1.46 -4.21
N SER A 59 -4.85 0.14 -4.39
CA SER A 59 -6.07 -0.65 -4.33
C SER A 59 -6.60 -0.68 -2.91
N ARG A 60 -7.83 -0.20 -2.69
CA ARG A 60 -8.49 -0.21 -1.38
C ARG A 60 -8.64 -1.64 -0.85
N MET A 61 -9.16 -2.54 -1.68
CA MET A 61 -9.34 -3.95 -1.31
C MET A 61 -7.99 -4.62 -1.04
N GLY A 62 -7.01 -4.39 -1.90
CA GLY A 62 -5.67 -4.92 -1.71
C GLY A 62 -5.05 -4.42 -0.42
N LEU A 63 -5.24 -3.13 -0.09
CA LEU A 63 -4.62 -2.51 1.08
C LEU A 63 -5.14 -3.12 2.38
N MET A 64 -6.41 -3.48 2.43
CA MET A 64 -6.99 -4.19 3.57
C MET A 64 -6.36 -5.57 3.77
N SER A 65 -6.25 -6.36 2.70
CA SER A 65 -5.60 -7.68 2.76
C SER A 65 -4.12 -7.57 3.13
N TRP A 66 -3.42 -6.59 2.55
CA TRP A 66 -2.03 -6.30 2.87
C TRP A 66 -1.86 -5.89 4.33
N LEU A 67 -2.76 -5.07 4.89
CA LEU A 67 -2.69 -4.61 6.27
C LEU A 67 -2.86 -5.76 7.26
N GLU A 68 -3.79 -6.68 7.02
CA GLU A 68 -3.94 -7.89 7.83
C GLU A 68 -2.67 -8.74 7.85
N GLU A 69 -2.03 -8.89 6.70
CA GLU A 69 -0.79 -9.66 6.59
C GLU A 69 0.40 -8.94 7.24
N ALA A 70 0.59 -7.65 6.93
CA ALA A 70 1.67 -6.84 7.46
C ALA A 70 1.62 -6.75 8.99
N THR A 71 0.41 -6.67 9.57
CA THR A 71 0.24 -6.69 11.03
C THR A 71 0.49 -8.08 11.63
N ARG A 72 0.04 -9.15 10.98
CA ARG A 72 0.33 -10.54 11.40
C ARG A 72 1.82 -10.84 11.41
N GLU A 73 2.53 -10.38 10.39
CA GLU A 73 3.98 -10.57 10.22
C GLU A 73 4.81 -9.56 11.00
N ARG A 74 4.16 -8.54 11.59
CA ARG A 74 4.80 -7.45 12.34
C ARG A 74 5.87 -6.75 11.48
N ARG A 75 5.52 -6.42 10.23
CA ARG A 75 6.42 -5.71 9.33
C ARG A 75 6.79 -4.35 9.90
N GLU A 76 8.06 -4.00 9.79
CA GLU A 76 8.65 -2.75 10.26
C GLU A 76 9.19 -1.96 9.07
N TYR A 77 8.98 -0.63 9.06
CA TYR A 77 9.30 0.27 7.96
C TYR A 77 10.01 1.55 8.43
#